data_AF-A0A7S2B9U9-F1
#
_entry.id   AF-A0A7S2B9U9-F1
#
_cell.length_a   1.000
_cell.length_b   1.000
_cell.length_c   1.000
_cell.angle_alpha   90.00
_cell.angle_beta   90.00
_cell.angle_gamma   90.00
#
_symmetry.space_group_name_H-M   'P 1'
#
loop_
_entity.id
_entity.type
_entity.pdbx_description
1 polymer ?
#
loop_
_entity_poly.entity_id
_entity_poly.type
_entity_poly.pdbx_seq_one_letter_code
_entity_poly.pdbx_strand_id
1 'polypeptide(L)'
;APGDSGSNGGGGGLDPGNMLPSTEEIASNYAPKIRDRFKKFHDLYMDFAEEVPDLERMHDVIVSFLEEYVSEERCIKAHYIHGDPVLSNCLLEPTGQVKYLDMRGGLGKRLTTQGDVLYDLSKVYQSLCGYDFLLLDQPIEDHEERMLDGLRQVFWKSAVHYAGRRNSLDTRKKEGRSEDEYAAELQRDVKVLTASHFFG
;
A
#
# COMPACT_ATOMS: atom_id res chain seq x y z
N ALA A 1 26.74 -49.47 -40.10
CA ALA A 1 27.22 -48.30 -39.34
C ALA A 1 26.00 -47.51 -38.89
N PRO A 2 25.97 -47.03 -37.64
CA PRO A 2 24.76 -46.88 -36.84
C PRO A 2 24.14 -45.49 -36.94
N GLY A 3 22.85 -45.42 -36.63
CA GLY A 3 22.07 -44.21 -36.47
C GLY A 3 22.45 -43.47 -35.19
N ASP A 4 22.55 -42.14 -35.33
CA ASP A 4 22.91 -41.21 -34.28
C ASP A 4 21.67 -40.82 -33.46
N SER A 5 21.81 -40.91 -32.15
CA SER A 5 20.80 -40.67 -31.13
C SER A 5 20.80 -39.20 -30.73
N GLY A 6 19.86 -38.41 -31.28
CA GLY A 6 19.58 -37.05 -30.81
C GLY A 6 18.72 -37.08 -29.54
N SER A 7 19.37 -36.91 -28.39
CA SER A 7 18.73 -36.72 -27.08
C SER A 7 17.91 -35.42 -27.04
N ASN A 8 16.62 -35.52 -26.71
CA ASN A 8 15.73 -34.38 -26.52
C ASN A 8 15.74 -33.96 -25.04
N GLY A 9 16.69 -33.10 -24.67
CA GLY A 9 16.76 -32.46 -23.35
C GLY A 9 15.79 -31.29 -23.26
N GLY A 10 14.51 -31.57 -23.04
CA GLY A 10 13.49 -30.56 -22.74
C GLY A 10 13.64 -30.00 -21.33
N GLY A 11 14.65 -29.14 -21.14
CA GLY A 11 14.77 -28.30 -19.95
C GLY A 11 13.74 -27.18 -20.00
N GLY A 12 12.51 -27.45 -19.55
CA GLY A 12 11.50 -26.43 -19.27
C GLY A 12 11.90 -25.58 -18.07
N GLY A 13 12.89 -24.72 -18.24
CA GLY A 13 13.15 -23.63 -17.30
C GLY A 13 12.01 -22.64 -17.39
N LEU A 14 11.15 -22.61 -16.37
CA LEU A 14 10.18 -21.53 -16.20
C LEU A 14 10.96 -20.22 -16.14
N ASP A 15 10.65 -19.29 -17.05
CA ASP A 15 11.18 -17.94 -17.01
C ASP A 15 10.83 -17.34 -15.63
N PRO A 16 11.81 -16.96 -14.79
CA PRO A 16 11.55 -16.34 -13.49
C PRO A 16 10.76 -15.02 -13.62
N GLY A 17 10.71 -14.42 -14.81
CA GLY A 17 9.83 -13.29 -15.13
C GLY A 17 8.34 -13.62 -15.12
N ASN A 18 7.94 -14.89 -15.10
CA ASN A 18 6.55 -15.33 -15.27
C ASN A 18 5.91 -15.92 -14.00
N MET A 19 6.64 -16.02 -12.88
CA MET A 19 6.00 -16.37 -11.60
C MET A 19 5.21 -15.17 -11.07
N LEU A 20 4.18 -15.40 -10.27
CA LEU A 20 3.42 -14.35 -9.56
C LEU A 20 4.13 -14.02 -8.24
N PRO A 21 4.14 -12.76 -7.77
CA PRO A 21 4.86 -12.40 -6.55
C PRO A 21 4.23 -13.05 -5.33
N SER A 22 5.02 -13.56 -4.38
CA SER A 22 4.53 -14.03 -3.08
C SER A 22 4.00 -12.87 -2.22
N THR A 23 3.27 -13.18 -1.16
CA THR A 23 2.80 -12.16 -0.19
C THR A 23 3.97 -11.44 0.48
N GLU A 24 5.02 -12.18 0.84
CA GLU A 24 6.25 -11.63 1.39
C GLU A 24 6.99 -10.74 0.37
N GLU A 25 7.06 -11.16 -0.90
CA GLU A 25 7.66 -10.36 -1.97
C GLU A 25 6.90 -9.04 -2.18
N ILE A 26 5.56 -9.04 -2.04
CA ILE A 26 4.75 -7.81 -2.12
C ILE A 26 5.14 -6.85 -0.98
N ALA A 27 5.05 -7.32 0.26
CA ALA A 27 5.22 -6.50 1.45
C ALA A 27 6.68 -6.03 1.66
N SER A 28 7.66 -6.87 1.32
CA SER A 28 9.09 -6.60 1.50
C SER A 28 9.60 -5.39 0.69
N ASN A 29 8.81 -4.87 -0.26
CA ASN A 29 9.18 -3.67 -1.01
C ASN A 29 8.99 -2.37 -0.21
N TYR A 30 8.24 -2.36 0.89
CA TYR A 30 7.86 -1.11 1.57
C TYR A 30 9.04 -0.45 2.28
N ALA A 31 9.71 -1.15 3.20
CA ALA A 31 10.81 -0.56 3.96
C ALA A 31 11.99 -0.11 3.06
N PRO A 32 12.46 -0.90 2.08
CA PRO A 32 13.52 -0.46 1.16
C PRO A 32 13.13 0.81 0.39
N LYS A 33 11.88 0.90 -0.08
CA LYS A 33 11.38 2.07 -0.80
C LYS A 33 11.48 3.34 0.07
N ILE A 34 11.08 3.27 1.33
CA ILE A 34 11.17 4.42 2.25
C ILE A 34 12.61 4.78 2.56
N ARG A 35 13.47 3.80 2.87
CA ARG A 35 14.90 4.02 3.11
C ARG A 35 15.59 4.70 1.92
N ASP A 36 15.33 4.21 0.71
CA ASP A 36 15.91 4.75 -0.53
C ASP A 36 15.46 6.20 -0.78
N ARG A 37 14.18 6.51 -0.53
CA ARG A 37 13.61 7.85 -0.68
C ARG A 37 14.15 8.82 0.37
N PHE A 38 14.19 8.40 1.64
CA PHE A 38 14.78 9.18 2.72
C PHE A 38 16.23 9.56 2.42
N LYS A 39 17.04 8.58 2.01
CA LYS A 39 18.43 8.83 1.59
C LYS A 39 18.53 9.75 0.38
N LYS A 40 17.66 9.56 -0.62
CA LYS A 40 17.67 10.36 -1.87
C LYS A 40 17.30 11.82 -1.62
N PHE A 41 16.36 12.09 -0.73
CA PHE A 41 15.84 13.42 -0.42
C PHE A 41 16.27 13.93 0.95
N HIS A 42 17.37 13.39 1.49
CA HIS A 42 17.84 13.67 2.84
C HIS A 42 17.98 15.17 3.11
N ASP A 43 18.66 15.90 2.21
CA ASP A 43 18.90 17.33 2.39
C ASP A 43 17.58 18.13 2.44
N LEU A 44 16.62 17.80 1.56
CA LEU A 44 15.28 18.40 1.57
C LEU A 44 14.56 18.14 2.89
N TYR A 45 14.68 16.94 3.47
CA TYR A 45 14.10 16.65 4.77
C TYR A 45 14.76 17.44 5.89
N MET A 46 16.08 17.60 5.85
CA MET A 46 16.82 18.36 6.85
C MET A 46 16.50 19.86 6.79
N ASP A 47 16.10 20.39 5.65
CA ASP A 47 15.60 21.77 5.53
C ASP A 47 14.34 22.02 6.38
N PHE A 48 13.58 20.97 6.73
CA PHE A 48 12.40 21.03 7.60
C PHE A 48 12.65 20.53 9.03
N ALA A 49 13.90 20.24 9.40
CA ALA A 49 14.20 19.61 10.70
C ALA A 49 13.91 20.54 11.89
N GLU A 50 13.86 21.86 11.68
CA GLU A 50 13.48 22.82 12.72
C GLU A 50 11.96 22.83 12.95
N GLU A 51 11.15 22.72 11.90
CA GLU A 51 9.68 22.70 11.98
C GLU A 51 9.11 21.32 12.34
N VAL A 52 9.82 20.25 11.96
CA VAL A 52 9.43 18.86 12.21
C VAL A 52 10.44 18.23 13.17
N PRO A 53 10.28 18.44 14.49
CA PRO A 53 11.13 17.78 15.46
C PRO A 53 11.03 16.26 15.30
N ASP A 54 12.12 15.55 15.57
CA ASP A 54 12.22 14.10 15.51
C ASP A 54 12.06 13.46 14.11
N LEU A 55 12.30 14.20 13.03
CA LEU A 55 12.14 13.69 11.66
C LEU A 55 12.86 12.34 11.40
N GLU A 56 14.11 12.20 11.85
CA GLU A 56 14.86 10.94 11.72
C GLU A 56 14.21 9.82 12.54
N ARG A 57 13.76 10.12 13.76
CA ARG A 57 13.05 9.14 14.60
C ARG A 57 11.72 8.73 13.96
N MET A 58 11.02 9.64 13.28
CA MET A 58 9.80 9.31 12.54
C MET A 58 10.08 8.33 11.40
N HIS A 59 11.15 8.58 10.63
CA HIS A 59 11.61 7.64 9.61
C HIS A 59 11.88 6.26 10.22
N ASP A 60 12.61 6.18 11.33
CA ASP A 60 12.95 4.92 11.99
C ASP A 60 11.71 4.17 12.49
N VAL A 61 10.75 4.88 13.09
CA VAL A 61 9.48 4.30 13.54
C VAL A 61 8.69 3.71 12.36
N ILE A 62 8.60 4.43 11.24
CA ILE A 62 7.90 3.94 10.04
C ILE A 62 8.60 2.70 9.50
N VAL A 63 9.92 2.72 9.39
CA VAL A 63 10.70 1.61 8.86
C VAL A 63 10.58 0.37 9.75
N SER A 64 10.74 0.50 11.07
CA SER A 64 10.56 -0.62 12.00
C SER A 64 9.15 -1.20 11.93
N PHE A 65 8.12 -0.36 11.80
CA PHE A 65 6.75 -0.82 11.60
C PHE A 65 6.60 -1.64 10.32
N LEU A 66 7.18 -1.18 9.20
CA LEU A 66 7.09 -1.89 7.92
C LEU A 66 7.81 -3.25 7.96
N GLU A 67 8.92 -3.34 8.70
CA GLU A 67 9.61 -4.61 8.93
C GLU A 67 8.78 -5.57 9.79
N GLU A 68 8.12 -5.08 10.85
CA GLU A 68 7.15 -5.85 11.65
C GLU A 68 5.94 -6.28 10.80
N TYR A 69 5.45 -5.42 9.90
CA TYR A 69 4.32 -5.71 9.02
C TYR A 69 4.60 -6.90 8.09
N VAL A 70 5.84 -6.99 7.59
CA VAL A 70 6.31 -8.12 6.79
C VAL A 70 6.47 -9.37 7.64
N SER A 71 7.16 -9.28 8.79
CA SER A 71 7.47 -10.44 9.63
C SER A 71 6.23 -11.08 10.25
N GLU A 72 5.20 -10.29 10.54
CA GLU A 72 3.90 -10.77 11.02
C GLU A 72 2.96 -11.18 9.89
N GLU A 73 3.42 -11.18 8.64
CA GLU A 73 2.68 -11.57 7.44
C GLU A 73 1.35 -10.80 7.25
N ARG A 74 1.30 -9.51 7.62
CA ARG A 74 0.03 -8.76 7.69
C ARG A 74 -0.53 -8.31 6.34
N CYS A 75 0.24 -8.46 5.26
CA CYS A 75 -0.19 -8.16 3.89
C CYS A 75 -1.42 -8.96 3.46
N ILE A 76 -2.45 -8.26 2.97
CA ILE A 76 -3.67 -8.88 2.42
C ILE A 76 -3.55 -8.89 0.90
N LYS A 77 -3.09 -10.01 0.36
CA LYS A 77 -2.81 -10.14 -1.08
C LYS A 77 -4.08 -10.03 -1.93
N ALA A 78 -4.00 -9.26 -3.01
CA ALA A 78 -5.00 -9.17 -4.07
C ALA A 78 -4.36 -9.41 -5.45
N HIS A 79 -5.14 -9.96 -6.37
CA HIS A 79 -4.72 -10.16 -7.77
C HIS A 79 -4.59 -8.83 -8.55
N TYR A 80 -5.38 -7.84 -8.15
CA TYR A 80 -5.43 -6.52 -8.74
C TYR A 80 -5.50 -5.48 -7.63
N ILE A 81 -4.55 -4.57 -7.64
CA ILE A 81 -4.60 -3.29 -6.92
C ILE A 81 -4.44 -2.16 -7.95
N HIS A 82 -4.89 -0.98 -7.57
CA HIS A 82 -4.69 0.23 -8.36
C HIS A 82 -3.25 0.74 -8.23
N GLY A 83 -2.69 0.72 -7.02
CA GLY A 83 -1.32 1.14 -6.71
C GLY A 83 -1.13 2.65 -6.54
N ASP A 84 -2.13 3.46 -6.87
CA ASP A 84 -2.19 4.90 -6.53
C ASP A 84 -3.62 5.50 -6.53
N PRO A 85 -4.60 4.88 -5.85
CA PRO A 85 -6.01 5.34 -5.88
C PRO A 85 -6.25 6.56 -4.98
N VAL A 86 -5.36 7.56 -5.02
CA VAL A 86 -5.65 8.89 -4.47
C VAL A 86 -6.84 9.50 -5.22
N LEU A 87 -7.60 10.38 -4.57
CA LEU A 87 -8.84 10.92 -5.14
C LEU A 87 -8.60 11.76 -6.39
N SER A 88 -7.45 12.41 -6.54
CA SER A 88 -7.03 13.07 -7.79
C SER A 88 -6.90 12.10 -8.98
N ASN A 89 -6.75 10.81 -8.73
CA ASN A 89 -6.70 9.74 -9.75
C ASN A 89 -8.08 9.05 -9.93
N CYS A 90 -9.14 9.62 -9.37
CA CYS A 90 -10.50 9.10 -9.44
C CYS A 90 -11.44 10.12 -10.09
N LEU A 91 -12.14 9.70 -11.15
CA LEU A 91 -13.20 10.48 -11.77
C LEU A 91 -14.56 9.97 -11.31
N LEU A 92 -15.35 10.84 -10.68
CA LEU A 92 -16.73 10.55 -10.32
C LEU A 92 -17.66 10.99 -11.46
N GLU A 93 -18.36 10.04 -12.06
CA GLU A 93 -19.37 10.32 -13.08
C GLU A 93 -20.68 10.80 -12.43
N PRO A 94 -21.52 11.59 -13.15
CA PRO A 94 -22.84 12.00 -12.65
C PRO A 94 -23.77 10.83 -12.28
N THR A 95 -23.50 9.64 -12.81
CA THR A 95 -24.21 8.39 -12.50
C THR A 95 -23.81 7.78 -11.15
N GLY A 96 -22.79 8.33 -10.48
CA GLY A 96 -22.18 7.78 -9.27
C GLY A 96 -21.11 6.72 -9.53
N GLN A 97 -20.80 6.42 -10.80
CA GLN A 97 -19.70 5.51 -11.14
C GLN A 97 -18.34 6.18 -10.94
N VAL A 98 -17.38 5.44 -10.39
CA VAL A 98 -15.99 5.88 -10.26
C VAL A 98 -15.14 5.24 -11.35
N LYS A 99 -14.41 6.06 -12.11
CA LYS A 99 -13.39 5.64 -13.07
C LYS A 99 -12.01 5.98 -12.52
N TYR A 100 -11.11 5.01 -12.51
CA TYR A 100 -9.76 5.17 -12.02
C TYR A 100 -8.79 5.49 -13.16
N LEU A 101 -7.81 6.36 -12.88
CA LEU A 101 -6.74 6.77 -13.78
C LEU A 101 -5.38 6.48 -13.16
N ASP A 102 -4.32 6.42 -13.98
CA ASP A 102 -2.93 6.31 -13.51
C ASP A 102 -2.67 5.10 -12.57
N MET A 103 -3.08 3.91 -13.03
CA MET A 103 -2.77 2.67 -12.33
C MET A 103 -1.26 2.41 -12.30
N ARG A 104 -0.73 2.07 -11.12
CA ARG A 104 0.67 1.64 -10.95
C ARG A 104 0.74 0.12 -10.87
N GLY A 105 1.46 -0.48 -11.83
CA GLY A 105 1.58 -1.93 -11.96
C GLY A 105 2.98 -2.46 -11.65
N GLY A 106 3.64 -1.97 -10.59
CA GLY A 106 5.04 -2.28 -10.32
C GLY A 106 5.35 -2.53 -8.84
N LEU A 107 6.05 -3.63 -8.57
CA LEU A 107 6.74 -3.94 -7.32
C LEU A 107 8.25 -3.81 -7.54
N GLY A 108 8.81 -2.65 -7.18
CA GLY A 108 10.20 -2.33 -7.52
C GLY A 108 10.41 -2.36 -9.04
N LYS A 109 11.22 -3.31 -9.52
CA LYS A 109 11.50 -3.51 -10.96
C LYS A 109 10.57 -4.53 -11.64
N ARG A 110 9.68 -5.19 -10.89
CA ARG A 110 8.80 -6.25 -11.39
C ARG A 110 7.43 -5.67 -11.75
N LEU A 111 7.01 -5.85 -12.99
CA LEU A 111 5.66 -5.50 -13.42
C LEU A 111 4.66 -6.56 -12.92
N THR A 112 3.57 -6.12 -12.32
CA THR A 112 2.50 -6.97 -11.79
C THR A 112 1.26 -6.13 -11.48
N THR A 113 0.08 -6.75 -11.55
CA THR A 113 -1.16 -6.15 -11.03
C THR A 113 -1.42 -6.52 -9.57
N GLN A 114 -0.71 -7.52 -9.05
CA GLN A 114 -0.90 -8.02 -7.70
C GLN A 114 -0.27 -7.09 -6.68
N GLY A 115 -0.89 -6.99 -5.51
CA GLY A 115 -0.36 -6.21 -4.41
C GLY A 115 -1.17 -6.39 -3.14
N ASP A 116 -1.00 -5.45 -2.22
CA ASP A 116 -1.64 -5.46 -0.91
C ASP A 116 -2.90 -4.59 -0.91
N VAL A 117 -4.01 -5.13 -0.41
CA VAL A 117 -5.25 -4.37 -0.21
C VAL A 117 -5.02 -3.17 0.70
N LEU A 118 -4.21 -3.30 1.76
CA LEU A 118 -3.98 -2.21 2.70
C LEU A 118 -3.19 -1.06 2.06
N TYR A 119 -2.40 -1.35 1.02
CA TYR A 119 -1.69 -0.33 0.25
C TYR A 119 -2.69 0.60 -0.47
N ASP A 120 -3.66 0.07 -1.22
CA ASP A 120 -4.69 0.89 -1.87
C ASP A 120 -5.56 1.64 -0.85
N LEU A 121 -5.94 0.98 0.25
CA LEU A 121 -6.71 1.63 1.33
C LEU A 121 -5.93 2.78 1.96
N SER A 122 -4.62 2.64 2.17
CA SER A 122 -3.76 3.71 2.67
C SER A 122 -3.62 4.88 1.70
N LYS A 123 -3.70 4.63 0.39
CA LYS A 123 -3.70 5.68 -0.64
C LYS A 123 -5.03 6.45 -0.70
N VAL A 124 -6.16 5.75 -0.55
CA VAL A 124 -7.44 6.44 -0.37
C VAL A 124 -7.45 7.24 0.94
N TYR A 125 -6.95 6.67 2.02
CA TYR A 125 -6.87 7.37 3.32
C TYR A 125 -5.93 8.57 3.27
N GLN A 126 -4.83 8.50 2.50
CA GLN A 126 -3.94 9.63 2.23
C GLN A 126 -4.72 10.86 1.71
N SER A 127 -5.59 10.65 0.72
CA SER A 127 -6.49 11.69 0.22
C SER A 127 -7.43 12.24 1.28
N LEU A 128 -8.01 11.35 2.09
CA LEU A 128 -8.91 11.74 3.19
C LEU A 128 -8.21 12.49 4.33
N CYS A 129 -6.87 12.43 4.41
CA CYS A 129 -6.05 13.24 5.29
C CYS A 129 -5.69 14.62 4.70
N GLY A 130 -6.20 14.97 3.52
CA GLY A 130 -5.97 16.27 2.89
C GLY A 130 -4.83 16.30 1.87
N TYR A 131 -4.31 15.15 1.43
CA TYR A 131 -3.24 15.11 0.44
C TYR A 131 -3.59 15.84 -0.87
N ASP A 132 -4.81 15.70 -1.37
CA ASP A 132 -5.22 16.36 -2.63
C ASP A 132 -5.27 17.88 -2.47
N PHE A 133 -5.63 18.39 -1.29
CA PHE A 133 -5.60 19.82 -0.99
C PHE A 133 -4.15 20.35 -1.00
N LEU A 134 -3.23 19.62 -0.36
CA LEU A 134 -1.80 19.93 -0.40
C LEU A 134 -1.27 19.93 -1.85
N LEU A 135 -1.64 18.93 -2.65
CA LEU A 135 -1.21 18.80 -4.05
C LEU A 135 -1.72 19.95 -4.92
N LEU A 136 -2.92 20.45 -4.64
CA LEU A 136 -3.55 21.56 -5.37
C LEU A 136 -3.16 22.94 -4.82
N ASP A 137 -2.32 23.00 -3.79
CA ASP A 137 -1.98 24.22 -3.05
C ASP A 137 -3.25 24.97 -2.55
N GLN A 138 -4.21 24.19 -2.05
CA GLN A 138 -5.48 24.68 -1.53
C GLN A 138 -5.52 24.51 -0.02
N PRO A 139 -5.88 25.57 0.75
CA PRO A 139 -6.14 25.41 2.17
C PRO A 139 -7.38 24.54 2.38
N ILE A 140 -7.41 23.82 3.50
CA ILE A 140 -8.61 23.13 3.98
C ILE A 140 -9.36 24.11 4.86
N GLU A 141 -10.57 24.51 4.47
CA GLU A 141 -11.44 25.31 5.34
C GLU A 141 -12.29 24.39 6.25
N ASP A 142 -12.97 24.99 7.22
CA ASP A 142 -13.76 24.25 8.22
C ASP A 142 -14.83 23.35 7.58
N HIS A 143 -15.34 23.72 6.41
CA HIS A 143 -16.41 22.97 5.75
C HIS A 143 -15.88 21.74 5.02
N GLU A 144 -14.71 21.83 4.40
CA GLU A 144 -14.01 20.67 3.83
C GLU A 144 -13.53 19.75 4.94
N GLU A 145 -13.02 20.26 6.06
CA GLU A 145 -12.58 19.41 7.18
C GLU A 145 -13.74 18.58 7.74
N ARG A 146 -14.92 19.20 7.91
CA ARG A 146 -16.14 18.46 8.30
C ARG A 146 -16.55 17.40 7.26
N MET A 147 -16.36 17.69 5.98
CA MET A 147 -16.65 16.73 4.91
C MET A 147 -15.66 15.55 4.97
N LEU A 148 -14.37 15.83 5.09
CA LEU A 148 -13.32 14.82 5.21
C LEU A 148 -13.54 13.95 6.46
N ASP A 149 -13.95 14.54 7.59
CA ASP A 149 -14.33 13.79 8.78
C ASP A 149 -15.46 12.79 8.52
N GLY A 150 -16.52 13.22 7.84
CA GLY A 150 -17.61 12.35 7.43
C GLY A 150 -17.14 11.21 6.53
N LEU A 151 -16.29 11.52 5.55
CA LEU A 151 -15.72 10.54 4.63
C LEU A 151 -14.79 9.55 5.35
N ARG A 152 -13.95 10.01 6.28
CA ARG A 152 -13.09 9.15 7.11
C ARG A 152 -13.91 8.16 7.94
N GLN A 153 -15.04 8.59 8.52
CA GLN A 153 -15.93 7.70 9.26
C GLN A 153 -16.54 6.61 8.35
N VAL A 154 -16.99 6.98 7.15
CA VAL A 154 -17.53 6.01 6.17
C VAL A 154 -16.44 5.07 5.66
N PHE A 155 -15.24 5.59 5.42
CA PHE A 155 -14.07 4.82 5.01
C PHE A 155 -13.75 3.74 6.03
N TRP A 156 -13.62 4.06 7.31
CA TRP A 156 -13.26 3.06 8.32
C TRP A 156 -14.30 1.95 8.48
N LYS A 157 -15.59 2.30 8.43
CA LYS A 157 -16.68 1.31 8.43
C LYS A 157 -16.57 0.36 7.23
N SER A 158 -16.21 0.88 6.06
CA SER A 158 -16.11 0.11 4.81
C SER A 158 -14.82 -0.71 4.71
N ALA A 159 -13.69 -0.13 5.12
CA ALA A 159 -12.36 -0.72 5.05
C ALA A 159 -12.24 -1.97 5.92
N VAL A 160 -12.70 -1.91 7.18
CA VAL A 160 -12.73 -3.06 8.09
C VAL A 160 -13.54 -4.21 7.49
N HIS A 161 -14.73 -3.90 6.97
CA HIS A 161 -15.59 -4.91 6.34
C HIS A 161 -14.98 -5.50 5.06
N TYR A 162 -14.34 -4.68 4.22
CA TYR A 162 -13.72 -5.11 2.98
C TYR A 162 -12.49 -6.01 3.23
N ALA A 163 -11.57 -5.56 4.08
CA ALA A 163 -10.39 -6.33 4.44
C ALA A 163 -10.74 -7.60 5.21
N GLY A 164 -11.69 -7.54 6.15
CA GLY A 164 -12.15 -8.71 6.91
C GLY A 164 -12.72 -9.82 6.02
N ARG A 165 -13.48 -9.48 4.96
CA ARG A 165 -13.95 -10.46 3.97
C ARG A 165 -12.81 -11.11 3.20
N ARG A 166 -11.82 -10.32 2.76
CA ARG A 166 -10.65 -10.82 2.03
C ARG A 166 -9.75 -11.68 2.93
N ASN A 167 -9.57 -11.30 4.18
CA ASN A 167 -8.77 -12.03 5.15
C ASN A 167 -9.46 -13.34 5.59
N SER A 168 -10.79 -13.38 5.64
CA SER A 168 -11.53 -14.62 5.95
C SER A 168 -11.41 -15.73 4.90
N LEU A 169 -10.94 -15.40 3.69
CA LEU A 169 -10.60 -16.36 2.64
C LEU A 169 -9.19 -16.95 2.83
N ASP A 170 -8.36 -16.35 3.69
CA ASP A 170 -7.06 -16.89 4.13
C ASP A 170 -7.23 -17.45 5.56
N THR A 171 -7.54 -18.74 5.64
CA THR A 171 -8.04 -19.44 6.84
C THR A 171 -7.07 -19.51 8.04
N ARG A 172 -5.96 -18.77 8.03
CA ARG A 172 -4.84 -18.92 8.97
C ARG A 172 -4.81 -17.91 10.13
N LYS A 173 -5.60 -16.84 10.13
CA LYS A 173 -5.47 -15.74 11.13
C LYS A 173 -6.70 -15.41 11.98
N LYS A 174 -7.81 -16.15 11.83
CA LYS A 174 -9.05 -15.89 12.59
C LYS A 174 -9.14 -16.58 13.96
N GLU A 175 -8.18 -17.42 14.33
CA GLU A 175 -8.23 -18.11 15.63
C GLU A 175 -7.84 -17.14 16.76
N GLY A 176 -8.86 -16.58 17.43
CA GLY A 176 -8.71 -16.00 18.78
C GLY A 176 -8.78 -14.48 18.93
N ARG A 177 -8.96 -13.70 17.86
CA ARG A 177 -9.09 -12.23 17.97
C ARG A 177 -10.54 -11.78 17.87
N SER A 178 -10.91 -10.78 18.68
CA SER A 178 -12.19 -10.08 18.57
C SER A 178 -12.25 -9.21 17.31
N GLU A 179 -13.46 -8.85 16.86
CA GLU A 179 -13.65 -7.92 15.74
C GLU A 179 -13.03 -6.55 16.02
N ASP A 180 -13.08 -6.09 17.28
CA ASP A 180 -12.53 -4.80 17.71
C ASP A 180 -11.00 -4.78 17.64
N GLU A 181 -10.34 -5.85 18.08
CA GLU A 181 -8.87 -5.97 17.98
C GLU A 181 -8.40 -5.98 16.53
N TYR A 182 -9.13 -6.70 15.65
CA TYR A 182 -8.83 -6.71 14.22
C TYR A 182 -9.03 -5.33 13.59
N ALA A 183 -10.12 -4.63 13.94
CA ALA A 183 -10.38 -3.29 13.45
C ALA A 183 -9.29 -2.30 13.90
N ALA A 184 -8.83 -2.41 15.15
CA ALA A 184 -7.76 -1.56 15.68
C ALA A 184 -6.41 -1.82 14.98
N GLU A 185 -6.04 -3.07 14.76
CA GLU A 185 -4.83 -3.45 14.01
C GLU A 185 -4.90 -2.92 12.57
N LEU A 186 -6.02 -3.14 11.87
CA LEU A 186 -6.19 -2.64 10.51
C LEU A 186 -6.07 -1.11 10.44
N GLN A 187 -6.66 -0.40 11.40
CA GLN A 187 -6.54 1.05 11.47
C GLN A 187 -5.10 1.50 11.70
N ARG A 188 -4.37 0.83 12.59
CA ARG A 188 -2.93 1.06 12.81
C ARG A 188 -2.17 0.91 11.49
N ASP A 189 -2.44 -0.18 10.78
CA ASP A 189 -1.69 -0.56 9.58
C ASP A 189 -1.92 0.39 8.43
N VAL A 190 -3.19 0.71 8.14
CA VAL A 190 -3.55 1.69 7.12
C VAL A 190 -2.96 3.06 7.46
N LYS A 191 -2.98 3.50 8.73
CA LYS A 191 -2.41 4.79 9.14
C LYS A 191 -0.89 4.86 8.95
N VAL A 192 -0.15 3.83 9.36
CA VAL A 192 1.31 3.85 9.19
C VAL A 192 1.72 3.68 7.72
N LEU A 193 1.03 2.82 6.97
CA LEU A 193 1.21 2.76 5.51
C LEU A 193 0.92 4.11 4.85
N THR A 194 -0.09 4.84 5.32
CA THR A 194 -0.40 6.19 4.83
C THR A 194 0.74 7.16 5.14
N ALA A 195 1.26 7.15 6.38
CA ALA A 195 2.42 7.96 6.76
C ALA A 195 3.64 7.64 5.88
N SER A 196 3.86 6.37 5.55
CA SER A 196 4.95 5.97 4.65
C SER A 196 4.83 6.58 3.24
N HIS A 197 3.62 6.87 2.76
CA HIS A 197 3.44 7.56 1.46
C HIS A 197 3.74 9.06 1.51
N PHE A 198 3.66 9.69 2.68
CA PHE A 198 4.06 11.09 2.87
C PHE A 198 5.58 11.23 3.03
N PHE A 199 6.23 10.25 3.65
CA PHE A 199 7.71 10.19 3.77
C PHE A 199 8.42 9.70 2.50
N GLY A 200 7.69 9.41 1.43
CA GLY A 200 8.21 8.70 0.29
C GLY A 200 8.01 9.39 -1.05
#